data_AF-A0A3B9SFC5-F1
#
_entry.id   AF-A0A3B9SFC5-F1
#
_cell.length_a   1.000
_cell.length_b   1.000
_cell.length_c   1.000
_cell.angle_alpha   90.00
_cell.angle_beta   90.00
_cell.angle_gamma   90.00
#
_symmetry.space_group_name_H-M   'P 1'
#
loop_
_entity.id
_entity.type
_entity.pdbx_description
1 polymer ?
#
loop_
_entity_poly.entity_id
_entity_poly.type
_entity_poly.pdbx_seq_one_letter_code
_entity_poly.pdbx_strand_id
1 'polypeptide(L)' 'ISILGFYKDSGDFYIEVSGEELDVNYDEINAQLELNKTRDENAELFSALSLWYRTFILKEVKI' A
#
# COMPACT_ATOMS: atom_id res chain seq x y z
N ILE A 1 -1.47 -13.60 -1.27
CA ILE A 1 -0.18 -12.87 -1.34
C ILE A 1 -0.45 -11.40 -1.05
N SER A 2 0.47 -10.72 -0.37
CA SER A 2 0.40 -9.28 -0.16
C SER A 2 1.66 -8.62 -0.69
N ILE A 3 1.50 -7.54 -1.46
CA ILE A 3 2.58 -6.76 -2.04
C ILE A 3 2.49 -5.35 -1.48
N LEU A 4 3.62 -4.82 -1.00
CA LEU A 4 3.76 -3.45 -0.55
C LEU A 4 4.69 -2.72 -1.53
N GLY A 5 4.35 -1.49 -1.89
CA GLY A 5 5.12 -0.73 -2.87
C GLY A 5 4.83 0.76 -2.86
N PHE A 6 5.43 1.45 -3.82
CA PHE A 6 5.24 2.88 -4.06
C PHE A 6 4.98 3.11 -5.55
N TYR A 7 4.00 3.95 -5.87
CA TYR A 7 3.79 4.38 -7.25
C TYR A 7 4.94 5.29 -7.67
N LYS A 8 5.58 5.01 -8.80
CA LYS A 8 6.80 5.74 -9.22
C LYS A 8 6.54 7.16 -9.68
N ASP A 9 5.32 7.42 -10.14
CA ASP A 9 4.84 8.70 -10.65
C ASP A 9 4.29 9.59 -9.52
N SER A 10 3.51 9.03 -8.60
CA SER A 10 2.94 9.81 -7.49
C SER A 10 3.74 9.72 -6.20
N GLY A 11 4.55 8.68 -6.01
CA GLY A 11 5.23 8.37 -4.75
C GLY A 11 4.33 7.89 -3.62
N ASP A 12 3.04 7.64 -3.87
CA ASP A 12 2.11 7.14 -2.86
C ASP A 12 2.44 5.68 -2.51
N PHE A 13 2.44 5.39 -1.21
CA PHE A 13 2.53 4.03 -0.69
C PHE A 13 1.24 3.27 -0.99
N TYR A 14 1.37 2.02 -1.43
CA TYR A 14 0.25 1.14 -1.68
C TYR A 14 0.48 -0.26 -1.11
N ILE A 15 -0.64 -0.93 -0.85
CA ILE A 15 -0.71 -2.34 -0.51
C ILE A 15 -1.73 -2.98 -1.45
N GLU A 16 -1.31 -4.05 -2.09
CA GLU A 16 -2.14 -4.93 -2.92
C GLU A 16 -2.23 -6.31 -2.27
N VAL A 17 -3.42 -6.87 -2.27
CA VAL A 17 -3.69 -8.25 -1.81
C VAL A 17 -4.31 -9.02 -2.96
N SER A 18 -3.83 -10.24 -3.17
CA SER A 18 -4.37 -11.12 -4.21
C SER A 18 -4.33 -12.58 -3.77
N GLY A 19 -5.28 -13.36 -4.26
CA GLY A 19 -5.26 -14.82 -4.19
C GLY A 19 -4.27 -15.40 -5.21
N GLU A 20 -3.90 -16.66 -5.03
CA GLU A 20 -3.24 -17.41 -6.10
C GLU A 20 -4.28 -17.73 -7.19
N GLU A 21 -3.84 -17.80 -8.45
CA GLU A 21 -4.73 -17.90 -9.64
C GLU A 21 -5.67 -19.12 -9.63
N LEU A 22 -5.34 -20.14 -8.84
CA LEU A 22 -6.11 -21.39 -8.70
C LEU A 22 -6.70 -21.58 -7.29
N ASP A 23 -6.58 -20.59 -6.41
CA ASP A 23 -7.13 -20.67 -5.06
C ASP A 23 -8.60 -20.26 -5.03
N VAL A 24 -9.47 -21.24 -5.27
CA VAL A 24 -10.92 -21.08 -5.20
C VAL A 24 -11.44 -20.76 -3.78
N ASN A 25 -10.60 -20.94 -2.76
CA ASN A 25 -10.96 -20.64 -1.37
C ASN A 25 -10.51 -19.24 -0.93
N TYR A 26 -9.85 -18.48 -1.82
CA TYR A 26 -9.43 -17.13 -1.50
C TYR A 26 -10.64 -16.22 -1.30
N ASP A 27 -10.77 -15.68 -0.10
CA ASP A 27 -11.82 -14.73 0.25
C ASP A 27 -11.35 -13.29 -0.03
N GLU A 28 -11.53 -12.88 -1.28
CA GLU A 28 -11.17 -11.54 -1.75
C GLU A 28 -11.92 -10.43 -0.98
N ILE A 29 -13.18 -10.67 -0.61
CA ILE A 29 -14.02 -9.70 0.09
C ILE A 29 -13.44 -9.44 1.48
N ASN A 30 -13.18 -10.49 2.26
CA ASN A 30 -12.61 -10.34 3.60
C ASN A 30 -11.19 -9.78 3.55
N ALA A 31 -10.37 -10.19 2.57
CA ALA A 31 -9.04 -9.61 2.39
C ALA A 31 -9.09 -8.10 2.15
N GLN A 32 -10.02 -7.61 1.32
CA GLN A 32 -10.20 -6.19 1.07
C GLN A 32 -10.74 -5.43 2.29
N LEU A 33 -11.63 -6.04 3.08
CA LEU A 33 -12.13 -5.46 4.34
C LEU A 33 -11.01 -5.28 5.37
N GLU A 34 -10.17 -6.30 5.56
CA GLU A 34 -9.02 -6.22 6.47
C GLU A 34 -7.97 -5.22 5.98
N LEU A 35 -7.76 -5.14 4.66
CA LEU A 35 -6.88 -4.12 4.09
C LEU A 35 -7.38 -2.70 4.38
N ASN A 36 -8.68 -2.46 4.25
CA ASN A 36 -9.27 -1.14 4.53
C ASN A 36 -9.12 -0.78 6.01
N LYS A 37 -9.42 -1.70 6.93
CA LYS A 37 -9.19 -1.47 8.37
C LYS A 37 -7.72 -1.16 8.66
N THR A 38 -6.81 -1.94 8.07
CA THR A 38 -5.36 -1.72 8.23
C THR A 38 -4.95 -0.34 7.74
N ARG A 39 -5.50 0.14 6.62
CA ARG A 39 -5.27 1.50 6.11
C ARG A 39 -5.78 2.57 7.05
N ASP A 40 -6.96 2.39 7.62
CA ASP A 40 -7.52 3.36 8.56
C ASP A 40 -6.71 3.42 9.86
N GLU A 41 -6.32 2.27 10.41
CA GLU A 41 -5.52 2.17 11.64
C GLU A 41 -4.10 2.72 11.48
N ASN A 42 -3.53 2.66 10.28
CA ASN A 42 -2.14 3.04 10.00
C ASN A 42 -2.03 4.25 9.07
N ALA A 43 -3.09 5.07 8.96
CA ALA A 43 -3.16 6.17 8.00
C ALA A 43 -1.98 7.15 8.12
N GLU A 44 -1.58 7.50 9.35
CA GLU A 44 -0.44 8.39 9.61
C GLU A 44 0.88 7.78 9.13
N LEU A 45 1.10 6.50 9.40
CA LEU A 45 2.30 5.78 8.94
C LEU A 45 2.36 5.73 7.41
N PHE A 46 1.25 5.42 6.74
CA PHE A 46 1.22 5.32 5.28
C PHE A 46 1.41 6.68 4.60
N SER A 47 0.92 7.75 5.22
CA SER A 47 1.21 9.12 4.81
C SER A 47 2.71 9.45 4.96
N ALA A 48 3.31 9.10 6.10
CA ALA A 48 4.73 9.31 6.35
C ALA A 48 5.64 8.51 5.39
N LEU A 49 5.28 7.26 5.05
CA LEU A 49 5.99 6.46 4.07
C LEU A 49 5.95 7.09 2.67
N SER A 50 4.78 7.59 2.26
CA SER A 50 4.62 8.29 0.98
C SER A 50 5.49 9.55 0.92
N LEU A 51 5.50 10.34 2.01
CA LEU A 51 6.35 11.53 2.11
C LEU A 51 7.84 11.17 2.07
N TRP A 52 8.26 10.14 2.79
CA TRP A 52 9.63 9.66 2.78
C TRP A 52 10.06 9.27 1.36
N TYR A 53 9.24 8.51 0.64
CA TYR A 53 9.56 8.07 -0.71
C TYR A 53 9.68 9.26 -1.69
N ARG A 54 8.71 10.19 -1.66
CA ARG A 54 8.75 11.43 -2.44
C ARG A 54 10.00 12.27 -2.17
N THR A 55 10.38 12.37 -0.90
CA THR A 55 11.52 13.21 -0.47
C THR A 55 12.85 12.58 -0.86
N PHE A 56 13.08 11.32 -0.50
CA PHE A 56 14.41 10.71 -0.57
C PHE A 56 14.66 9.92 -1.84
N ILE A 57 13.61 9.31 -2.41
CA ILE A 57 13.73 8.48 -3.60
C ILE A 57 13.42 9.30 -4.85
N LEU A 58 12.27 9.99 -4.89
CA LEU A 58 11.89 10.82 -6.04
C LEU A 58 12.58 12.19 -6.05
N LYS A 59 13.07 12.66 -4.89
CA LYS A 59 13.74 13.96 -4.72
C LYS A 59 12.85 15.16 -5.09
N GLU A 60 11.54 15.01 -4.90
CA GLU A 60 10.54 16.03 -5.24
C GLU A 60 10.43 17.11 -4.17
N VAL A 61 10.66 16.75 -2.91
CA VAL A 61 10.61 17.68 -1.78
C VAL A 61 12.03 18.12 -1.43
N LYS A 62 12.37 19.38 -1.72
CA LYS A 62 13.55 20.04 -1.16
C LYS A 62 13.21 20.52 0.24
N ILE A 63 13.72 19.82 1.25
CA ILE A 63 13.70 20.27 2.65
C ILE A 63 14.70 21.41 2.81
#